data_AF-A0A9D1G4J5-F1
#
_entry.id   AF-A0A9D1G4J5-F1
#
_cell.length_a   1.000
_cell.length_b   1.000
_cell.length_c   1.000
_cell.angle_alpha   90.00
_cell.angle_beta   90.00
_cell.angle_gamma   90.00
#
_symmetry.space_group_name_H-M   'P 1'
#
loop_
_entity.id
_entity.type
_entity.pdbx_description
1 polymer ?
#
loop_
_entity_poly.entity_id
_entity_poly.type
_entity_poly.pdbx_seq_one_letter_code
_entity_poly.pdbx_strand_id
1 'polypeptide(L)'
;MAPDVKISYPVPGQKILNAPKLRRAALRAFMFAGALCVMINLCTGGRAWSLIVLASLRLAWKGIFEKVPVEDGLAARATRLLFGVCLLLLTTELVCGGRYTVIVVPILLGCAAATWALDLWIRQGTPPRMRRELERRLHR
;
A
#
# COMPACT_ATOMS: atom_id res chain seq x y z
N MET A 1 32.00 37.29 -9.50
CA MET A 1 31.41 36.78 -8.24
C MET A 1 30.17 35.99 -8.58
N ALA A 2 30.20 34.67 -8.49
CA ALA A 2 28.97 33.87 -8.57
C ALA A 2 28.32 33.82 -7.18
N PRO A 3 26.99 34.00 -7.06
CA PRO A 3 26.30 33.95 -5.77
C PRO A 3 26.36 32.53 -5.20
N ASP A 4 26.74 32.43 -3.92
CA ASP A 4 26.82 31.18 -3.17
C ASP A 4 25.41 30.67 -2.86
N VAL A 5 24.93 29.70 -3.65
CA VAL A 5 23.62 29.08 -3.48
C VAL A 5 23.74 28.01 -2.41
N LYS A 6 23.38 28.38 -1.17
CA LYS A 6 23.37 27.49 -0.02
C LYS A 6 22.20 26.50 -0.14
N ILE A 7 22.46 25.31 -0.69
CA ILE A 7 21.49 24.22 -0.84
C ILE A 7 21.08 23.75 0.56
N SER A 8 19.88 24.12 1.00
CA SER A 8 19.30 23.77 2.31
C SER A 8 18.31 22.60 2.21
N TYR A 9 18.61 21.61 1.37
CA TYR A 9 17.84 20.36 1.38
C TYR A 9 18.34 19.49 2.53
N PRO A 10 17.44 18.92 3.36
CA PRO A 10 17.86 18.03 4.42
C PRO A 10 18.59 16.84 3.80
N VAL A 11 19.87 16.68 4.18
CA VAL A 11 20.69 15.56 3.74
C VAL A 11 19.97 14.30 4.21
N PRO A 12 19.53 13.40 3.30
CA PRO A 12 18.76 12.23 3.71
C PRO A 12 19.60 11.40 4.67
N GLY A 13 19.15 11.33 5.93
CA GLY A 13 19.89 10.66 7.01
C GLY A 13 20.30 9.26 6.59
N GLN A 14 21.60 8.98 6.66
CA GLN A 14 22.16 7.68 6.31
C GLN A 14 21.52 6.63 7.22
N LYS A 15 20.73 5.74 6.62
CA LYS A 15 20.09 4.64 7.35
C LYS A 15 21.15 3.61 7.72
N ILE A 16 21.32 3.43 9.03
CA ILE A 16 22.30 2.53 9.67
C ILE A 16 22.10 1.06 9.26
N LEU A 17 20.87 0.70 8.84
CA LEU A 17 20.54 -0.61 8.30
C LEU A 17 20.61 -0.61 6.77
N ASN A 18 21.23 -1.65 6.20
CA ASN A 18 21.18 -2.00 4.78
C ASN A 18 19.76 -2.44 4.34
N ALA A 19 18.76 -1.57 4.53
CA ALA A 19 17.38 -1.73 4.10
C ALA A 19 17.22 -2.23 2.66
N PRO A 20 18.03 -1.81 1.65
CA PRO A 20 17.92 -2.36 0.30
C PRO A 20 18.32 -3.85 0.22
N LYS A 21 19.30 -4.31 1.00
CA LYS A 21 19.72 -5.73 1.00
C LYS A 21 18.67 -6.61 1.68
N LEU A 22 18.14 -6.18 2.83
CA LEU A 22 17.06 -6.87 3.53
C LEU A 22 15.80 -6.97 2.65
N ARG A 23 15.42 -5.87 1.98
CA ARG A 23 14.28 -5.86 1.05
C ARG A 23 14.49 -6.82 -0.12
N ARG A 24 15.71 -6.92 -0.68
CA ARG A 24 16.00 -7.89 -1.74
C ARG A 24 15.92 -9.33 -1.25
N ALA A 25 16.46 -9.62 -0.06
CA ALA A 25 16.38 -10.95 0.55
C ALA A 25 14.94 -11.35 0.83
N ALA A 26 14.15 -10.44 1.42
CA ALA A 26 12.73 -10.66 1.64
C ALA A 26 11.97 -10.86 0.32
N LEU A 27 12.23 -10.06 -0.72
CA LEU A 27 11.57 -10.24 -2.02
C LEU A 27 11.86 -11.62 -2.62
N ARG A 28 13.09 -12.11 -2.49
CA ARG A 28 13.47 -13.46 -2.95
C ARG A 28 12.72 -14.54 -2.18
N ALA A 29 12.64 -14.45 -0.85
CA ALA A 29 11.88 -15.38 -0.03
C ALA A 29 10.39 -15.37 -0.40
N PHE A 30 9.83 -14.18 -0.63
CA PHE A 30 8.46 -13.99 -1.10
C PHE A 30 8.20 -14.65 -2.47
N MET A 31 9.10 -14.44 -3.44
CA MET A 31 9.02 -15.07 -4.76
C MET A 31 9.14 -16.60 -4.68
N PHE A 32 10.03 -17.11 -3.82
CA PHE A 32 10.21 -18.54 -3.62
C PHE A 32 8.96 -19.18 -2.99
N ALA A 33 8.39 -18.56 -1.95
CA ALA A 33 7.15 -19.01 -1.34
C ALA A 33 5.99 -19.02 -2.35
N GLY A 34 5.85 -17.95 -3.14
CA GLY A 34 4.84 -17.87 -4.19
C GLY A 34 4.99 -18.96 -5.26
N ALA A 35 6.22 -19.19 -5.75
CA ALA A 35 6.51 -20.23 -6.72
C ALA A 35 6.21 -21.64 -6.18
N LEU A 36 6.56 -21.90 -4.92
CA LEU A 36 6.29 -23.17 -4.25
C LEU A 36 4.78 -23.41 -4.10
N CYS A 37 4.01 -22.40 -3.71
CA CYS A 37 2.55 -22.50 -3.63
C CYS A 37 1.90 -22.81 -4.99
N VAL A 38 2.35 -22.14 -6.07
CA VAL A 38 1.84 -22.42 -7.43
C VAL A 38 2.22 -23.84 -7.87
N MET A 39 3.43 -24.29 -7.59
CA MET A 39 3.90 -25.63 -7.93
C MET A 39 3.06 -26.70 -7.23
N ILE A 40 2.81 -26.58 -5.92
CA ILE A 40 1.95 -27.50 -5.16
C ILE A 40 0.51 -27.48 -5.71
N ASN A 41 0.00 -26.30 -6.06
CA ASN A 41 -1.33 -26.16 -6.65
C ASN A 41 -1.45 -26.89 -7.99
N LEU A 42 -0.42 -26.82 -8.84
CA LEU A 42 -0.37 -27.56 -10.10
C LEU A 42 -0.33 -29.07 -9.85
N CYS A 43 0.49 -29.54 -8.89
CA CYS A 43 0.60 -30.95 -8.56
C CYS A 43 -0.69 -31.54 -7.96
N THR A 44 -1.45 -30.73 -7.22
CA THR A 44 -2.68 -31.18 -6.56
C THR A 44 -3.92 -31.09 -7.46
N GLY A 45 -3.83 -30.40 -8.61
CA GLY A 45 -4.92 -30.30 -9.59
C GLY A 45 -6.22 -29.65 -9.07
N GLY A 46 -6.19 -29.09 -7.86
CA GLY A 46 -7.36 -28.55 -7.18
C GLY A 46 -7.67 -27.10 -7.52
N ARG A 47 -8.62 -26.51 -6.76
CA ARG A 47 -8.94 -25.08 -6.80
C ARG A 47 -7.69 -24.23 -6.63
N ALA A 48 -7.60 -23.07 -7.28
CA ALA A 48 -6.40 -22.24 -7.30
C ALA A 48 -6.13 -21.46 -5.99
N TRP A 49 -5.97 -22.16 -4.85
CA TRP A 49 -5.71 -21.57 -3.53
C TRP A 49 -4.37 -20.83 -3.45
N SER A 50 -3.43 -21.17 -4.33
CA SER A 50 -2.19 -20.41 -4.52
C SER A 50 -2.40 -18.93 -4.88
N LEU A 51 -3.52 -18.56 -5.53
CA LEU A 51 -3.86 -17.17 -5.82
C LEU A 51 -4.14 -16.36 -4.54
N ILE A 52 -4.79 -16.97 -3.55
CA ILE A 52 -5.08 -16.36 -2.26
C ILE A 52 -3.77 -16.06 -1.52
N VAL A 53 -2.86 -17.03 -1.54
CA VAL A 53 -1.53 -16.89 -0.94
C VAL A 53 -0.76 -15.77 -1.65
N LEU A 54 -0.75 -15.70 -2.98
CA LEU A 54 -0.09 -14.62 -3.71
C LEU A 54 -0.70 -13.24 -3.41
N ALA A 55 -2.02 -13.14 -3.32
CA ALA A 55 -2.72 -11.89 -3.01
C ALA A 55 -2.41 -11.40 -1.58
N SER A 56 -2.51 -12.28 -0.58
CA SER A 56 -2.17 -11.96 0.82
C SER A 56 -0.71 -11.56 0.98
N LEU A 57 0.18 -12.30 0.33
CA LEU A 57 1.61 -12.05 0.36
C LEU A 57 1.92 -10.69 -0.31
N ARG A 58 1.25 -10.34 -1.41
CA ARG A 58 1.36 -9.03 -2.04
C ARG A 58 0.87 -7.89 -1.13
N LEU A 59 -0.20 -8.09 -0.37
CA LEU A 59 -0.68 -7.10 0.60
C LEU A 59 0.28 -6.91 1.77
N ALA A 60 0.79 -8.00 2.34
CA ALA A 60 1.80 -7.94 3.39
C ALA A 60 3.05 -7.19 2.89
N TRP A 61 3.49 -7.46 1.66
CA TRP A 61 4.61 -6.75 1.05
C TRP A 61 4.37 -5.25 0.93
N LYS A 62 3.18 -4.86 0.44
CA LYS A 62 2.77 -3.46 0.31
C LYS A 62 2.67 -2.75 1.67
N GLY A 63 2.17 -3.42 2.70
CA GLY A 63 2.03 -2.85 4.05
C GLY A 63 3.36 -2.72 4.81
N ILE A 64 4.30 -3.63 4.60
CA ILE A 64 5.55 -3.71 5.39
C ILE A 64 6.73 -3.00 4.68
N PHE A 65 6.87 -3.17 3.36
CA PHE A 65 8.09 -2.78 2.64
C PHE A 65 7.90 -1.57 1.72
N GLU A 66 6.68 -1.21 1.35
CA GLU A 66 6.47 -0.01 0.56
C GLU A 66 6.57 1.21 1.48
N LYS A 67 7.63 1.99 1.26
CA LYS A 67 7.85 3.22 2.00
C LYS A 67 6.73 4.17 1.58
N VAL A 68 5.76 4.38 2.48
CA VAL A 68 4.68 5.34 2.28
C VAL A 68 5.34 6.70 2.00
N PRO A 69 5.04 7.35 0.85
CA PRO A 69 5.45 8.72 0.61
C PRO A 69 5.08 9.57 1.81
N VAL A 70 5.99 10.42 2.29
CA VAL A 70 5.74 11.28 3.46
C VAL A 70 4.57 12.26 3.21
N GLU A 71 4.23 12.46 1.93
CA GLU A 71 3.11 13.28 1.46
C GLU A 71 1.76 12.54 1.38
N ASP A 72 1.76 11.20 1.55
CA ASP A 72 0.52 10.45 1.60
C ASP A 72 -0.11 10.58 3.01
N GLY A 73 -1.25 11.27 3.08
CA GLY A 73 -2.03 11.39 4.31
C GLY A 73 -2.50 10.02 4.83
N LEU A 74 -2.82 9.95 6.14
CA LEU A 74 -3.34 8.73 6.78
C LEU A 74 -4.55 8.14 6.02
N ALA A 75 -5.38 9.00 5.42
CA ALA A 75 -6.54 8.60 4.60
C ALA A 75 -6.14 7.92 3.28
N ALA A 76 -5.13 8.43 2.57
CA ALA A 76 -4.59 7.79 1.37
C ALA A 76 -3.95 6.42 1.68
N ARG A 77 -3.37 6.26 2.88
CA ARG A 77 -2.88 4.96 3.37
C ARG A 77 -4.02 3.99 3.67
N ALA A 78 -5.04 4.45 4.39
CA ALA A 78 -6.20 3.64 4.77
C ALA A 78 -6.96 3.13 3.55
N THR A 79 -7.21 4.00 2.57
CA THR A 79 -7.87 3.62 1.30
C THR A 79 -7.11 2.53 0.56
N ARG A 80 -5.79 2.66 0.37
CA ARG A 80 -4.98 1.62 -0.30
C ARG A 80 -5.01 0.27 0.41
N LEU A 81 -5.00 0.28 1.75
CA LEU A 81 -5.13 -0.95 2.54
C LEU A 81 -6.53 -1.56 2.41
N LEU A 82 -7.58 -0.75 2.49
CA LEU A 82 -8.97 -1.20 2.31
C LEU A 82 -9.19 -1.82 0.93
N PHE A 83 -8.74 -1.15 -0.14
CA PHE A 83 -8.79 -1.70 -1.50
C PHE A 83 -8.03 -3.02 -1.61
N GLY A 84 -6.87 -3.10 -0.96
CA GLY A 84 -6.10 -4.31 -0.89
C GLY A 84 -6.86 -5.48 -0.26
N VAL A 85 -7.43 -5.26 0.93
CA VAL A 85 -8.25 -6.26 1.64
C VAL A 85 -9.49 -6.67 0.84
N CYS A 86 -10.16 -5.71 0.17
CA CYS A 86 -11.27 -6.01 -0.73
C CYS A 86 -10.85 -6.96 -1.85
N LEU A 87 -9.69 -6.68 -2.48
CA LEU A 87 -9.17 -7.50 -3.57
C LEU A 87 -8.83 -8.92 -3.08
N LEU A 88 -8.28 -9.05 -1.86
CA LEU A 88 -8.03 -10.35 -1.23
C LEU A 88 -9.33 -11.14 -1.04
N LEU A 89 -10.36 -10.51 -0.48
CA LEU A 89 -11.66 -11.15 -0.28
C LEU A 89 -12.23 -11.62 -1.62
N LEU A 90 -12.17 -10.76 -2.65
CA LEU A 90 -12.65 -11.11 -4.00
C LEU A 90 -11.91 -12.33 -4.56
N THR A 91 -10.58 -12.36 -4.45
CA THR A 91 -9.78 -13.51 -4.91
C THR A 91 -10.08 -14.78 -4.13
N THR A 92 -10.33 -14.67 -2.83
CA THR A 92 -10.68 -15.81 -1.97
C THR A 92 -12.01 -16.43 -2.39
N GLU A 93 -13.00 -15.62 -2.75
CA GLU A 93 -14.31 -16.13 -3.13
C GLU A 93 -14.35 -16.70 -4.53
N LEU A 94 -13.64 -16.09 -5.48
CA LEU A 94 -13.52 -16.62 -6.83
C LEU A 94 -12.90 -18.02 -6.82
N VAL A 95 -11.97 -18.26 -5.89
CA VAL A 95 -11.30 -19.55 -5.71
C VAL A 95 -12.15 -20.53 -4.88
N CYS A 96 -12.82 -20.07 -3.82
CA CYS A 96 -13.54 -20.93 -2.89
C CYS A 96 -15.02 -21.15 -3.25
N GLY A 97 -15.58 -20.41 -4.22
CA GLY A 97 -16.97 -20.51 -4.65
C GLY A 97 -17.97 -19.96 -3.62
N GLY A 98 -17.57 -18.94 -2.86
CA GLY A 98 -18.36 -18.38 -1.76
C GLY A 98 -19.57 -17.56 -2.22
N ARG A 99 -20.69 -17.67 -1.49
CA ARG A 99 -21.93 -16.90 -1.68
C ARG A 99 -22.03 -15.66 -0.77
N TYR A 100 -21.11 -15.51 0.18
CA TYR A 100 -21.21 -14.56 1.29
C TYR A 100 -20.68 -13.16 0.93
N THR A 101 -19.83 -13.06 -0.09
CA THR A 101 -19.25 -11.76 -0.48
C THR A 101 -20.12 -10.90 -1.37
N VAL A 102 -21.21 -11.42 -1.92
CA VAL A 102 -22.23 -10.60 -2.60
C VAL A 102 -22.71 -9.47 -1.69
N ILE A 103 -22.70 -9.68 -0.37
CA ILE A 103 -23.08 -8.67 0.62
C ILE A 103 -21.85 -7.90 1.14
N VAL A 104 -20.76 -8.60 1.46
CA VAL A 104 -19.60 -8.00 2.14
C VAL A 104 -18.73 -7.13 1.21
N VAL A 105 -18.56 -7.53 -0.06
CA VAL A 105 -17.73 -6.80 -1.02
C VAL A 105 -18.29 -5.42 -1.33
N PRO A 106 -19.59 -5.24 -1.65
CA PRO A 106 -20.16 -3.91 -1.88
C PRO A 106 -20.03 -2.98 -0.66
N ILE A 107 -20.19 -3.51 0.55
CA ILE A 107 -20.04 -2.74 1.79
C ILE A 107 -18.59 -2.23 1.92
N LEU A 108 -17.61 -3.12 1.75
CA LEU A 108 -16.21 -2.74 1.85
C LEU A 108 -15.77 -1.80 0.70
N LEU A 109 -16.26 -2.02 -0.51
CA LEU A 109 -16.05 -1.13 -1.66
C LEU A 109 -16.67 0.25 -1.42
N GLY A 110 -17.87 0.29 -0.83
CA GLY A 110 -18.54 1.53 -0.42
C GLY A 110 -17.72 2.28 0.64
N CYS A 111 -17.21 1.59 1.67
CA CYS A 111 -16.33 2.20 2.67
C CYS A 111 -15.02 2.71 2.07
N ALA A 112 -14.42 1.96 1.14
CA ALA A 112 -13.21 2.38 0.43
C ALA A 112 -13.48 3.62 -0.45
N ALA A 113 -14.60 3.64 -1.16
CA ALA A 113 -15.03 4.79 -1.96
C ALA A 113 -15.34 6.01 -1.09
N ALA A 114 -15.99 5.84 0.06
CA ALA A 114 -16.29 6.93 0.99
C ALA A 114 -15.01 7.54 1.60
N THR A 115 -14.06 6.71 2.01
CA THR A 115 -12.76 7.18 2.53
C THR A 115 -11.93 7.87 1.44
N TRP A 116 -12.04 7.41 0.19
CA TRP A 116 -11.39 8.06 -0.95
C TRP A 116 -12.04 9.40 -1.32
N ALA A 117 -13.39 9.45 -1.33
CA ALA A 117 -14.15 10.68 -1.55
C ALA A 117 -13.87 11.72 -0.45
N LEU A 118 -13.75 11.28 0.81
CA LEU A 118 -13.36 12.15 1.92
C LEU A 118 -11.94 12.71 1.73
N ASP A 119 -10.98 11.89 1.32
CA ASP A 119 -9.61 12.35 1.02
C ASP A 119 -9.60 13.38 -0.11
N LEU A 120 -10.36 13.13 -1.19
CA LEU A 120 -10.51 14.08 -2.29
C LEU A 120 -11.16 15.39 -1.83
N TRP A 121 -12.19 15.31 -1.00
CA TRP A 121 -12.88 16.49 -0.47
C TRP A 121 -11.95 17.32 0.41
N ILE A 122 -11.17 16.68 1.29
CA ILE A 122 -10.14 17.35 2.09
C ILE A 122 -9.09 18.02 1.19
N ARG A 123 -8.62 17.34 0.14
CA ARG A 123 -7.64 17.89 -0.81
C ARG A 123 -8.19 19.07 -1.62
N GLN A 124 -9.45 19.03 -2.02
CA GLN A 124 -10.11 20.14 -2.72
C GLN A 124 -10.40 21.32 -1.78
N GLY A 125 -10.72 21.04 -0.51
CA GLY A 125 -11.01 22.04 0.52
C GLY A 125 -9.79 22.70 1.16
N THR A 126 -8.57 22.21 0.91
CA THR A 126 -7.34 22.89 1.37
C THR A 126 -6.85 23.86 0.30
N PRO A 127 -7.10 25.18 0.42
CA PRO A 127 -6.55 26.13 -0.53
C PRO A 127 -5.01 26.09 -0.45
N PRO A 128 -4.29 26.11 -1.59
CA PRO A 128 -2.82 26.04 -1.63
C PRO A 128 -2.12 27.21 -0.91
N ARG A 129 -2.90 28.22 -0.48
CA ARG A 129 -2.46 29.37 0.31
C ARG A 129 -2.36 29.07 1.82
N MET A 130 -3.32 28.31 2.36
CA MET A 130 -3.40 27.96 3.79
C MET A 130 -2.36 26.89 4.17
N ARG A 131 -2.04 25.97 3.24
CA ARG A 131 -0.92 25.02 3.38
C ARG A 131 0.43 25.75 3.54
N ARG A 132 0.65 26.82 2.76
CA ARG A 132 1.83 27.68 2.83
C ARG A 132 1.89 28.56 4.08
N GLU A 133 0.76 28.82 4.73
CA GLU A 133 0.71 29.54 6.01
C GLU A 133 0.96 28.63 7.19
N LEU A 134 0.48 27.39 7.16
CA LEU A 134 0.76 26.39 8.19
C LEU A 134 2.26 26.03 8.22
N GLU A 135 2.88 25.81 7.05
CA GLU A 135 4.33 25.56 6.94
C GLU A 135 5.16 26.77 7.43
N ARG A 136 4.70 28.00 7.16
CA ARG A 136 5.34 29.22 7.69
C ARG A 136 5.20 29.38 9.20
N ARG A 137 4.18 28.79 9.83
CA ARG A 137 4.00 28.82 11.29
C ARG A 137 4.74 27.69 12.01
N LEU A 138 4.97 26.55 11.36
CA LEU A 138 5.77 25.45 11.91
C LEU A 138 7.28 25.71 11.88
N HIS A 139 7.74 26.64 11.04
CA HIS A 139 9.16 27.02 10.89
C HIS A 139 9.53 28.36 11.57
N ARG A 140 8.64 28.94 12.38
CA ARG A 140 8.99 29.97 13.36
C ARG A 140 9.10 29.34 14.73
#